data_AF-A0A962IM17-F1
#
_entry.id   AF-A0A962IM17-F1
#
_cell.length_a   1.000
_cell.length_b   1.000
_cell.length_c   1.000
_cell.angle_alpha   90.00
_cell.angle_beta   90.00
_cell.angle_gamma   90.00
#
_symmetry.space_group_name_H-M   'P 1'
#
loop_
_entity.id
_entity.type
_entity.pdbx_description
1 polymer ?
#
loop_
_entity_poly.entity_id
_entity_poly.type
_entity_poly.pdbx_seq_one_letter_code
_entity_poly.pdbx_strand_id
1 'polypeptide(L)'
;MDPWGTAEPMNWWTLVNRTRALENTAFVLAANQGAQMSHYPPFSWPGGSMVVDYDGRILAQADPGPGEKVVVAPIDIERLRQERQRRAGHDTRAHLRSSLHGYARQGYLSPAGGQPISIESLNERIRAAKAQLP
;
A
#
# COMPACT_ATOMS: atom_id res chain seq x y z
N MET A 1 9.00 15.63 11.09
CA MET A 1 7.76 14.87 11.36
C MET A 1 7.57 13.90 10.20
N ASP A 2 7.28 12.62 10.45
CA ASP A 2 6.97 11.64 9.41
C ASP A 2 5.45 11.66 9.14
N PRO A 3 4.96 12.35 8.10
CA PRO A 3 3.53 12.32 7.78
C PRO A 3 3.11 10.98 7.13
N TRP A 4 4.06 10.09 6.82
CA TRP A 4 3.86 8.88 6.04
C TRP A 4 3.69 7.63 6.90
N GLY A 5 3.67 7.77 8.23
CA GLY A 5 3.13 6.79 9.17
C GLY A 5 3.83 5.44 9.17
N THR A 6 5.16 5.47 9.31
CA THR A 6 5.98 4.31 9.63
C THR A 6 6.27 4.16 11.12
N ALA A 7 5.97 5.19 11.91
CA ALA A 7 6.20 5.23 13.35
C ALA A 7 4.88 5.16 14.14
N GLU A 8 4.95 4.57 15.34
CA GLU A 8 3.84 4.59 16.30
C GLU A 8 3.52 6.02 16.75
N PRO A 9 2.24 6.32 17.04
CA PRO A 9 1.08 5.44 17.03
C PRO A 9 0.36 5.32 15.66
N MET A 10 0.91 5.91 14.60
CA MET A 10 0.29 5.99 13.26
C MET A 10 0.99 5.10 12.24
N ASN A 11 1.40 3.89 12.65
CA ASN A 11 2.13 2.91 11.83
C ASN A 11 1.25 2.25 10.74
N TRP A 12 0.55 3.08 9.95
CA TRP A 12 -0.38 2.64 8.92
C TRP A 12 0.35 1.98 7.76
N TRP A 13 1.61 2.36 7.47
CA TRP A 13 2.42 1.75 6.42
C TRP A 13 2.59 0.25 6.65
N THR A 14 2.92 -0.15 7.88
CA THR A 14 3.04 -1.57 8.22
C THR A 14 1.67 -2.25 8.22
N LEU A 15 0.67 -1.61 8.80
CA LEU A 15 -0.69 -2.15 8.87
C LEU A 15 -1.26 -2.44 7.48
N VAL A 16 -1.22 -1.47 6.56
CA VAL A 16 -1.85 -1.60 5.24
C VAL A 16 -1.20 -2.70 4.41
N ASN A 17 0.14 -2.80 4.40
CA ASN A 17 0.84 -3.81 3.62
C ASN A 17 0.52 -5.22 4.11
N ARG A 18 0.44 -5.40 5.44
CA ARG A 18 0.02 -6.67 6.05
C ARG A 18 -1.42 -7.02 5.73
N THR A 19 -2.33 -6.06 5.82
CA THR A 19 -3.73 -6.25 5.45
C THR A 19 -3.89 -6.62 3.98
N ARG A 20 -3.19 -5.92 3.06
CA ARG A 20 -3.24 -6.23 1.62
C ARG A 20 -2.69 -7.63 1.31
N ALA A 21 -1.63 -8.05 1.98
CA ALA A 21 -1.08 -9.39 1.82
C ALA A 21 -2.06 -10.47 2.29
N LEU A 22 -2.63 -10.29 3.49
CA LEU A 22 -3.57 -11.22 4.10
C LEU A 22 -4.87 -11.34 3.29
N GLU A 23 -5.54 -10.24 2.98
CA GLU A 23 -6.85 -10.27 2.34
C GLU A 23 -6.76 -10.87 0.92
N ASN A 24 -5.67 -10.58 0.19
CA ASN A 24 -5.46 -11.08 -1.15
C ASN A 24 -4.75 -12.44 -1.20
N THR A 25 -4.42 -13.03 -0.04
CA THR A 25 -3.58 -14.24 0.07
C THR A 25 -2.42 -14.15 -0.93
N ALA A 26 -1.56 -13.15 -0.75
CA ALA A 26 -0.50 -12.80 -1.68
C ALA A 26 0.74 -12.28 -0.95
N PHE A 27 1.92 -12.52 -1.50
CA PHE A 27 3.11 -11.80 -1.05
C PHE A 27 3.01 -10.32 -1.43
N VAL A 28 3.43 -9.44 -0.53
CA VAL A 28 3.55 -8.00 -0.81
C VAL A 28 5.01 -7.59 -0.64
N LEU A 29 5.58 -7.00 -1.68
CA LEU A 29 6.89 -6.37 -1.66
C LEU A 29 6.66 -4.86 -1.69
N ALA A 30 6.83 -4.23 -0.53
CA ALA A 30 6.55 -2.82 -0.33
C ALA A 30 7.88 -2.06 -0.28
N ALA A 31 8.32 -1.53 -1.42
CA ALA A 31 9.48 -0.66 -1.50
C ALA A 31 9.06 0.80 -1.24
N ASN A 32 9.77 1.50 -0.36
CA ASN A 32 9.50 2.88 -0.02
C ASN A 32 10.78 3.72 -0.02
N GLN A 33 10.62 5.02 -0.26
CA GLN A 33 11.72 5.97 -0.30
C GLN A 33 12.23 6.27 1.12
N GLY A 34 13.55 6.23 1.31
CA GLY A 34 14.24 6.66 2.54
C GLY A 34 15.10 7.89 2.27
N ALA A 35 14.62 9.09 2.59
CA ALA A 35 15.31 10.34 2.25
C ALA A 35 15.22 11.39 3.35
N GLN A 36 16.29 12.18 3.50
CA GLN A 36 16.29 13.33 4.41
C GLN A 36 15.54 14.51 3.80
N MET A 37 14.95 15.37 4.64
CA MET A 37 14.25 16.58 4.20
C MET A 37 15.15 17.51 3.37
N SER A 38 16.44 17.60 3.70
CA SER A 38 17.44 18.38 2.95
C SER A 38 17.63 17.90 1.51
N HIS A 39 17.37 16.62 1.24
CA HIS A 39 17.49 16.03 -0.09
C HIS A 39 16.15 15.96 -0.83
N TYR A 40 15.02 16.13 -0.12
CA TYR A 40 13.68 16.02 -0.71
C TYR A 40 12.61 16.86 0.02
N PRO A 41 12.73 18.20 0.02
CA PRO A 41 11.77 19.05 0.72
C PRO A 41 10.35 18.92 0.14
N PRO A 42 9.30 19.11 0.96
CA PRO A 42 9.32 19.64 2.33
C PRO A 42 9.30 18.58 3.44
N PHE A 43 9.45 17.29 3.12
CA PHE A 43 9.33 16.20 4.09
C PHE A 43 10.54 15.26 4.06
N SER A 44 10.81 14.61 5.18
CA SER A 44 11.64 13.39 5.17
C SER A 44 10.78 12.19 4.76
N TRP A 45 11.42 11.21 4.14
CA TRP A 45 10.80 9.94 3.77
C TRP A 45 11.39 8.83 4.65
N PRO A 46 10.55 8.09 5.37
CA PRO A 46 11.02 7.19 6.41
C PRO A 46 11.45 5.81 5.89
N GLY A 47 11.29 5.49 4.62
CA GLY A 47 11.56 4.14 4.12
C GLY A 47 10.64 3.12 4.79
N GLY A 48 11.21 2.17 5.53
CA GLY A 48 10.45 1.07 6.12
C GLY A 48 10.02 0.03 5.10
N SER A 49 10.78 -0.12 4.01
CA SER A 49 10.55 -1.13 2.97
C SER A 49 10.44 -2.52 3.61
N MET A 50 9.52 -3.35 3.12
CA MET A 50 9.29 -4.67 3.70
C MET A 50 8.84 -5.72 2.69
N VAL A 51 9.02 -6.98 3.05
CA VAL A 51 8.41 -8.14 2.40
C VAL A 51 7.45 -8.79 3.38
N VAL A 52 6.22 -9.03 2.93
CA VAL A 52 5.15 -9.61 3.73
C VAL A 52 4.63 -10.88 3.05
N ASP A 53 4.45 -11.95 3.83
CA ASP A 53 3.87 -13.20 3.37
C ASP A 53 2.34 -13.11 3.19
N TYR A 54 1.77 -14.13 2.54
CA TYR A 54 0.34 -14.24 2.27
C TYR A 54 -0.56 -14.45 3.51
N ASP A 55 0.03 -14.55 4.71
CA ASP A 55 -0.66 -14.55 6.01
C ASP A 55 -0.52 -13.19 6.73
N GLY A 56 0.10 -12.19 6.10
CA GLY A 56 0.33 -10.88 6.69
C GLY A 56 1.50 -10.85 7.69
N ARG A 57 2.39 -11.86 7.68
CA ARG A 57 3.63 -11.87 8.47
C ARG A 57 4.72 -11.11 7.74
N ILE A 58 5.42 -10.23 8.45
CA ILE A 58 6.59 -9.55 7.89
C ILE A 58 7.75 -10.56 7.86
N LEU A 59 8.26 -10.83 6.67
CA LEU A 59 9.42 -11.70 6.48
C LEU A 59 10.74 -10.95 6.65
N ALA A 60 10.78 -9.70 6.18
CA ALA A 60 11.90 -8.79 6.35
C ALA A 60 11.41 -7.34 6.25
N GLN A 61 12.02 -6.44 7.01
CA GLN A 61 11.71 -5.01 7.01
C GLN A 61 12.97 -4.21 7.30
N ALA A 62 13.16 -3.12 6.55
CA ALA A 62 14.19 -2.14 6.85
C ALA A 62 13.77 -1.27 8.04
N ASP A 63 14.72 -0.92 8.90
CA ASP A 63 14.50 0.11 9.92
C ASP A 63 14.05 1.43 9.27
N PRO A 64 13.11 2.16 9.88
CA PRO A 64 12.70 3.45 9.38
C PRO A 64 13.85 4.46 9.50
N GLY A 65 13.99 5.31 8.50
CA GLY A 65 14.99 6.35 8.43
C GLY A 65 15.45 6.63 7.00
N PRO A 66 16.24 7.70 6.82
CA PRO A 66 16.81 8.04 5.53
C PRO A 66 17.93 7.09 5.12
N GLY A 67 18.22 7.05 3.82
CA GLY A 67 19.38 6.34 3.26
C GLY A 67 19.01 5.05 2.56
N GLU A 68 20.02 4.41 1.99
CA GLU A 68 19.87 3.16 1.26
C GLU A 68 19.76 1.96 2.22
N LYS A 69 18.84 1.05 1.90
CA LYS A 69 18.61 -0.18 2.65
C LYS A 69 18.34 -1.31 1.66
N VAL A 70 18.83 -2.50 1.97
CA VAL A 70 18.57 -3.73 1.22
C VAL A 70 17.71 -4.65 2.08
N VAL A 71 16.57 -5.09 1.54
CA VAL A 71 15.64 -6.00 2.23
C VAL A 71 15.54 -7.29 1.42
N VAL A 72 15.77 -8.43 2.07
CA VAL A 72 15.82 -9.74 1.42
C VAL A 72 14.92 -10.71 2.18
N ALA A 73 14.08 -11.44 1.44
CA ALA A 73 13.26 -12.51 1.99
C ALA A 73 13.01 -13.60 0.93
N PRO A 74 12.89 -14.88 1.34
CA PRO A 74 12.52 -15.96 0.43
C PRO A 74 11.04 -15.86 0.02
N ILE A 75 10.76 -16.22 -1.24
CA ILE A 75 9.39 -16.25 -1.79
C ILE A 75 9.10 -17.67 -2.30
N ASP A 76 8.27 -18.41 -1.57
CA ASP A 76 7.81 -19.74 -1.96
C ASP A 76 6.44 -19.65 -2.66
N ILE A 77 6.47 -19.65 -3.99
CA ILE A 77 5.28 -19.58 -4.82
C ILE A 77 4.47 -20.89 -4.79
N GLU A 78 5.14 -22.02 -4.59
CA GLU A 78 4.47 -23.31 -4.57
C GLU A 78 3.64 -23.46 -3.30
N ARG A 79 4.21 -23.09 -2.15
CA ARG A 79 3.47 -23.01 -0.89
C ARG A 79 2.30 -22.05 -0.96
N LEU A 80 2.47 -20.88 -1.60
CA LEU A 80 1.37 -19.94 -1.82
C LEU A 80 0.21 -20.57 -2.61
N ARG A 81 0.51 -21.31 -3.70
CA ARG A 81 -0.53 -21.98 -4.49
C ARG A 81 -1.27 -23.03 -3.67
N GLN A 82 -0.55 -23.82 -2.89
CA GLN A 82 -1.13 -24.82 -1.98
C GLN A 82 -2.03 -24.17 -0.93
N GLU A 83 -1.59 -23.08 -0.31
CA GLU A 83 -2.39 -22.35 0.69
C GLU A 83 -3.65 -21.75 0.08
N ARG A 84 -3.61 -21.27 -1.17
CA ARG A 84 -4.79 -20.78 -1.90
C ARG A 84 -5.80 -21.88 -2.23
N GLN A 85 -5.38 -23.14 -2.34
CA GLN A 85 -6.27 -24.29 -2.53
C GLN A 85 -6.84 -24.79 -1.20
N ARG A 86 -6.02 -24.79 -0.14
CA ARG A 86 -6.37 -25.31 1.18
C ARG A 86 -7.27 -24.38 1.97
N ARG A 87 -7.12 -23.07 1.81
CA ARG A 87 -7.79 -22.06 2.65
C ARG A 87 -9.28 -21.99 2.33
N ALA A 88 -10.10 -22.22 3.36
CA ALA A 88 -11.53 -21.95 3.33
C ALA A 88 -11.87 -20.78 4.26
N GLY A 89 -11.44 -20.85 5.52
CA GLY A 89 -11.61 -19.76 6.48
C GLY A 89 -10.79 -18.53 6.11
N HIS A 90 -11.40 -17.36 6.21
CA HIS A 90 -10.77 -16.06 5.91
C HIS A 90 -10.16 -15.94 4.50
N ASP A 91 -10.56 -16.76 3.51
CA ASP A 91 -10.23 -16.48 2.11
C ASP A 91 -11.12 -15.35 1.60
N THR A 92 -10.68 -14.11 1.79
CA THR A 92 -11.49 -12.94 1.42
C THR A 92 -11.76 -12.87 -0.08
N ARG A 93 -10.92 -13.51 -0.90
CA ARG A 93 -11.12 -13.58 -2.36
C ARG A 93 -12.33 -14.42 -2.70
N ALA A 94 -12.48 -15.58 -2.05
CA ALA A 94 -13.63 -16.45 -2.24
C ALA A 94 -14.90 -15.87 -1.61
N HIS A 95 -14.77 -15.14 -0.50
CA HIS A 95 -15.90 -14.53 0.20
C HIS A 95 -16.33 -13.16 -0.35
N LEU A 96 -15.58 -12.58 -1.30
CA LEU A 96 -15.89 -11.26 -1.85
C LEU A 96 -17.20 -11.28 -2.65
N ARG A 97 -18.21 -10.57 -2.14
CA ARG A 97 -19.49 -10.34 -2.83
C ARG A 97 -19.41 -9.05 -3.62
N SER A 98 -18.67 -9.06 -4.73
CA SER A 98 -18.41 -7.87 -5.56
C SER A 98 -19.67 -7.11 -6.00
N SER A 99 -20.81 -7.80 -6.12
CA SER A 99 -22.11 -7.18 -6.41
C SER A 99 -22.61 -6.20 -5.33
N LEU A 100 -22.18 -6.36 -4.08
CA LEU A 100 -22.53 -5.45 -2.98
C LEU A 100 -21.65 -4.19 -2.95
N HIS A 101 -20.52 -4.21 -3.65
CA HIS A 101 -19.55 -3.11 -3.69
C HIS A 101 -19.75 -2.24 -4.93
N GLY A 102 -20.99 -1.76 -5.14
CA GLY A 102 -21.34 -0.92 -6.29
C GLY A 102 -20.45 0.33 -6.43
N TYR A 103 -20.05 0.92 -5.29
CA TYR A 103 -19.13 2.06 -5.24
C TYR A 103 -17.77 1.77 -5.90
N ALA A 104 -17.29 0.52 -5.86
CA ALA A 104 -16.01 0.16 -6.44
C ALA A 104 -16.02 0.15 -7.98
N ARG A 105 -17.21 0.25 -8.61
CA ARG A 105 -17.36 0.41 -10.06
C ARG A 105 -17.37 1.88 -10.49
N GLN A 106 -17.55 2.80 -9.55
CA GLN A 106 -17.58 4.23 -9.85
C GLN A 106 -16.16 4.79 -9.96
N GLY A 107 -15.88 5.48 -11.06
CA GLY A 107 -14.68 6.30 -11.16
C GLY A 107 -14.91 7.63 -10.44
N TYR A 108 -14.05 7.95 -9.47
CA TYR A 108 -14.11 9.22 -8.73
C TYR A 108 -13.08 10.24 -9.23
N LEU A 109 -11.83 9.81 -9.42
CA LEU A 109 -10.74 10.68 -9.84
C LEU A 109 -10.53 10.58 -11.36
N SER A 110 -11.01 11.58 -12.10
CA SER A 110 -10.78 11.67 -13.55
C SER A 110 -9.29 11.76 -13.88
N PRO A 111 -8.82 11.19 -15.01
CA PRO A 111 -7.46 11.37 -15.51
C PRO A 111 -7.10 12.85 -15.71
N ALA A 112 -5.80 13.17 -15.83
CA ALA A 112 -5.33 14.54 -16.07
C ALA A 112 -5.76 15.10 -17.44
N GLY A 113 -6.08 14.21 -18.39
CA GLY A 113 -6.40 14.60 -19.78
C GLY A 113 -5.18 15.19 -20.48
N GLY A 114 -5.41 16.21 -21.32
CA GLY A 114 -4.35 16.91 -22.07
C GLY A 114 -3.80 18.16 -21.39
N GLN A 115 -4.25 18.50 -20.17
CA GLN A 115 -3.76 19.67 -19.45
C GLN A 115 -2.43 19.39 -18.74
N PRO A 116 -1.57 20.40 -18.53
CA PRO A 116 -0.34 20.24 -17.76
C PRO A 116 -0.60 19.73 -16.34
N ILE A 117 0.25 18.81 -15.89
CA ILE A 117 0.21 18.30 -14.51
C ILE A 117 0.87 19.34 -13.61
N SER A 118 0.06 19.98 -12.76
CA SER A 118 0.52 20.93 -11.74
C SER A 118 -0.07 20.55 -10.38
N ILE A 119 0.49 21.11 -9.29
CA ILE A 119 -0.06 20.93 -7.94
C ILE A 119 -1.50 21.45 -7.87
N GLU A 120 -1.76 22.59 -8.52
CA GLU A 120 -3.09 23.20 -8.57
C GLU A 120 -4.09 22.32 -9.31
N SER A 121 -3.75 21.85 -10.52
CA SER A 121 -4.64 21.00 -11.31
C SER A 121 -4.89 19.64 -10.66
N LEU A 122 -3.91 19.09 -9.95
CA LEU A 122 -4.09 17.90 -9.11
C LEU A 122 -5.04 18.16 -7.94
N ASN A 123 -4.84 19.26 -7.21
CA ASN A 123 -5.68 19.61 -6.06
C ASN A 123 -7.14 19.85 -6.46
N GLU A 124 -7.38 20.51 -7.60
CA GLU A 124 -8.73 20.69 -8.15
C GLU A 124 -9.40 19.36 -8.46
N ARG A 125 -8.70 18.45 -9.16
CA ARG A 125 -9.21 17.10 -9.45
C ARG A 125 -9.52 16.31 -8.19
N ILE A 126 -8.67 16.40 -7.16
CA ILE A 126 -8.92 15.77 -5.86
C ILE A 126 -10.15 16.37 -5.19
N ARG A 127 -10.32 17.71 -5.20
CA ARG A 127 -11.52 18.36 -4.64
C ARG A 127 -12.78 17.93 -5.38
N ALA A 128 -12.76 17.91 -6.71
CA ALA A 128 -13.87 17.45 -7.54
C ALA A 128 -14.22 15.97 -7.30
N ALA A 129 -13.23 15.10 -7.10
CA ALA A 129 -13.45 13.71 -6.74
C ALA A 129 -14.07 13.58 -5.33
N LYS A 130 -13.58 14.36 -4.36
CA LYS A 130 -14.12 14.38 -2.98
C LYS A 130 -15.58 14.80 -2.92
N ALA A 131 -16.00 15.74 -3.77
CA ALA A 131 -17.40 16.18 -3.84
C ALA A 131 -18.38 15.10 -4.35
N GLN A 132 -17.87 14.00 -4.92
CA GLN A 132 -18.66 12.89 -5.44
C GLN A 132 -18.68 11.67 -4.50
N LEU A 133 -17.93 11.71 -3.39
CA LEU A 133 -17.96 10.65 -2.40
C LEU A 133 -19.36 10.58 -1.75
N PRO A 134 -19.85 9.36 -1.43
CA PRO A 134 -21.15 9.18 -0.78
C PRO A 134 -21.22 9.77 0.63
#